data_AF-A0A0A1TWW9-F1
#
_entry.id   AF-A0A0A1TWW9-F1
#
_cell.length_a   1.000
_cell.length_b   1.000
_cell.length_c   1.000
_cell.angle_alpha   90.00
_cell.angle_beta   90.00
_cell.angle_gamma   90.00
#
_symmetry.space_group_name_H-M   'P 1'
#
loop_
_entity.id
_entity.type
_entity.pdbx_description
1 polymer ?
#
loop_
_entity_poly.entity_id
_entity_poly.type
_entity_poly.pdbx_seq_one_letter_code
_entity_poly.pdbx_strand_id
1 'polypeptide(L)'
;MKIVFYQIVVWFTVDYTTFDTNSNINIEFKNVIYTDNDKNKYGNNLPPNVTSLGKWCFYNCIDLSNVLIPLSVTSLGDEFFNGCNLSSVVISSKVISLGIECLIYCGSLVNVTIPPSVKSIGDLCFCSCCRLSSVLIPSSMKSIGDFCFSECDRLTSVVIPHFINCSNTNKCNYDQQ
;
A
#
# COMPACT_ATOMS: atom_id res chain seq x y z
N MET A 1 29.49 23.53 -17.47
CA MET A 1 29.44 22.06 -17.50
C MET A 1 30.12 21.54 -16.24
N LYS A 2 29.37 20.99 -15.28
CA LYS A 2 29.93 20.47 -14.01
C LYS A 2 30.34 19.02 -14.25
N ILE A 3 31.64 18.76 -14.37
CA ILE A 3 32.16 17.40 -14.54
C ILE A 3 32.13 16.74 -13.16
N VAL A 4 31.46 15.59 -13.05
CA VAL A 4 31.28 14.86 -11.79
C VAL A 4 32.08 13.56 -11.87
N PHE A 5 33.09 13.40 -11.00
CA PHE A 5 34.07 12.30 -11.06
C PHE A 5 33.76 11.12 -10.13
N TYR A 6 32.75 11.24 -9.27
CA TYR A 6 32.34 10.22 -8.32
C TYR A 6 30.84 10.35 -8.04
N GLN A 7 30.13 9.24 -7.92
CA GLN A 7 28.74 9.17 -7.45
C GLN A 7 28.71 8.34 -6.17
N ILE A 8 28.06 8.85 -5.13
CA ILE A 8 27.86 8.12 -3.88
C ILE A 8 26.54 7.37 -4.00
N VAL A 9 26.53 6.06 -3.78
CA VAL A 9 25.29 5.26 -3.77
C VAL A 9 24.97 4.85 -2.35
N VAL A 10 23.83 5.33 -1.85
CA VAL A 10 23.33 5.05 -0.51
C VAL A 10 22.30 3.93 -0.56
N TRP A 11 22.63 2.81 0.08
CA TRP A 11 21.80 1.60 0.10
C TRP A 11 20.92 1.47 1.34
N PHE A 12 21.20 2.20 2.42
CA PHE A 12 20.33 2.21 3.59
C PHE A 12 19.11 3.13 3.35
N THR A 13 18.04 2.88 4.11
CA THR A 13 16.81 3.67 4.02
C THR A 13 17.00 5.06 4.61
N VAL A 14 16.55 6.09 3.88
CA VAL A 14 16.48 7.48 4.37
C VAL A 14 15.05 8.00 4.25
N ASP A 15 14.65 8.91 5.14
CA ASP A 15 13.37 9.62 4.99
C ASP A 15 13.40 10.60 3.80
N TYR A 16 12.21 11.01 3.35
CA TYR A 16 12.09 11.88 2.18
C TYR A 16 12.69 13.27 2.44
N THR A 17 12.59 13.80 3.67
CA THR A 17 13.22 15.06 4.05
C THR A 17 14.74 15.04 3.88
N THR A 18 15.40 13.94 4.26
CA THR A 18 16.82 13.72 4.09
C THR A 18 17.18 13.62 2.61
N PHE A 19 16.38 12.87 1.83
CA PHE A 19 16.54 12.79 0.38
C PHE A 19 16.46 14.17 -0.29
N ASP A 20 15.40 14.94 0.00
CA ASP A 20 15.14 16.26 -0.58
C ASP A 20 16.27 17.24 -0.27
N THR A 21 16.75 17.24 0.97
CA THR A 21 17.88 18.08 1.42
C THR A 21 19.19 17.76 0.69
N ASN A 22 19.37 16.52 0.23
CA ASN A 22 20.59 16.05 -0.43
C ASN A 22 20.45 15.86 -1.94
N SER A 23 19.31 16.25 -2.53
CA SER A 23 18.98 16.04 -3.96
C SER A 23 19.91 16.78 -4.94
N ASN A 24 20.61 17.83 -4.48
CA ASN A 24 21.52 18.65 -5.28
C ASN A 24 22.99 18.17 -5.27
N ILE A 25 23.27 17.04 -4.60
CA ILE A 25 24.59 16.44 -4.47
C ILE A 25 24.65 15.21 -5.37
N ASN A 26 25.85 14.74 -5.78
CA ASN A 26 25.99 13.51 -6.54
C ASN A 26 25.82 12.25 -5.66
N ILE A 27 24.66 12.15 -5.00
CA ILE A 27 24.26 11.04 -4.16
C ILE A 27 23.02 10.40 -4.79
N GLU A 28 23.07 9.09 -4.99
CA GLU A 28 21.93 8.28 -5.38
C GLU A 28 21.42 7.52 -4.17
N PHE A 29 20.18 7.81 -3.76
CA PHE A 29 19.49 7.05 -2.72
C PHE A 29 18.66 5.94 -3.35
N LYS A 30 18.92 4.69 -2.95
CA LYS A 30 18.18 3.53 -3.47
C LYS A 30 16.86 3.30 -2.73
N ASN A 31 16.78 3.75 -1.47
CA ASN A 31 15.65 3.48 -0.57
C ASN A 31 15.22 4.77 0.13
N VAL A 32 14.12 5.36 -0.33
CA VAL A 32 13.54 6.59 0.23
C VAL A 32 12.17 6.27 0.81
N ILE A 33 12.02 6.42 2.13
CA ILE A 33 10.77 6.19 2.83
C ILE A 33 10.03 7.51 3.06
N TYR A 34 8.72 7.55 2.81
CA TYR A 34 7.89 8.69 3.17
C TYR A 34 7.21 8.43 4.52
N THR A 35 7.51 9.26 5.51
CA THR A 35 7.08 9.09 6.90
C THR A 35 5.95 10.05 7.28
N ASP A 36 5.32 9.87 8.45
CA ASP A 36 4.34 10.84 8.97
C ASP A 36 4.95 12.25 9.11
N ASN A 37 6.23 12.35 9.50
CA ASN A 37 6.95 13.62 9.53
C ASN A 37 7.07 14.27 8.14
N ASP A 38 7.32 13.46 7.10
CA ASP A 38 7.35 13.96 5.72
C ASP A 38 5.96 14.40 5.27
N LYS A 39 4.90 13.64 5.59
CA LYS A 39 3.51 14.06 5.30
C LYS A 39 3.19 15.38 5.99
N ASN A 40 3.56 15.56 7.25
CA ASN A 40 3.33 16.81 7.98
C ASN A 40 4.04 18.01 7.32
N LYS A 41 5.12 17.77 6.58
CA LYS A 41 5.91 18.80 5.89
C LYS A 41 5.49 19.04 4.43
N TYR A 42 5.28 17.98 3.64
CA TYR A 42 5.04 18.04 2.19
C TYR A 42 3.59 17.69 1.79
N GLY A 43 2.75 17.29 2.74
CA GLY A 43 1.33 16.97 2.54
C GLY A 43 1.07 15.54 2.08
N ASN A 44 -0.08 15.32 1.43
CA ASN A 44 -0.53 13.98 1.06
C ASN A 44 0.00 13.50 -0.31
N ASN A 45 0.62 14.39 -1.08
CA ASN A 45 1.10 14.07 -2.42
C ASN A 45 2.46 13.38 -2.34
N LEU A 46 2.48 12.09 -2.64
CA LEU A 46 3.69 11.27 -2.58
C LEU A 46 4.67 11.63 -3.72
N PRO A 47 5.91 12.03 -3.40
CA PRO A 47 6.93 12.33 -4.41
C PRO A 47 7.37 11.09 -5.21
N PRO A 48 7.76 11.23 -6.49
CA PRO A 48 8.09 10.10 -7.37
C PRO A 48 9.37 9.34 -6.99
N ASN A 49 10.19 9.87 -6.08
CA ASN A 49 11.41 9.23 -5.59
C ASN A 49 11.17 8.32 -4.38
N VAL A 50 9.97 8.36 -3.79
CA VAL A 50 9.60 7.52 -2.65
C VAL A 50 9.50 6.05 -3.10
N THR A 51 10.24 5.17 -2.44
CA THR A 51 10.26 3.74 -2.73
C THR A 51 9.44 2.91 -1.75
N SER A 52 9.18 3.46 -0.56
CA SER A 52 8.38 2.81 0.48
C SER A 52 7.68 3.85 1.34
N LEU A 53 6.70 3.38 2.11
CA LEU A 53 5.86 4.23 2.93
C LEU A 53 5.97 3.78 4.39
N GLY A 54 6.18 4.74 5.28
CA GLY A 54 6.39 4.51 6.71
C GLY A 54 5.14 3.99 7.40
N LYS A 55 5.36 3.21 8.47
CA LYS A 55 4.29 2.78 9.37
C LYS A 55 3.49 4.00 9.84
N TRP A 56 2.16 3.90 9.82
CA TRP A 56 1.22 4.95 10.23
C TRP A 56 1.29 6.28 9.45
N CYS A 57 2.01 6.35 8.33
CA CYS A 57 2.21 7.62 7.63
C CYS A 57 0.90 8.33 7.22
N PHE A 58 -0.18 7.59 6.93
CA PHE A 58 -1.51 8.15 6.71
C PHE A 58 -2.54 7.65 7.74
N TYR A 59 -2.12 7.25 8.93
CA TYR A 59 -3.03 6.80 9.98
C TYR A 59 -4.11 7.86 10.27
N ASN A 60 -5.38 7.44 10.25
CA ASN A 60 -6.57 8.28 10.47
C ASN A 60 -6.61 9.56 9.60
N CYS A 61 -6.10 9.52 8.38
CA CYS A 61 -6.27 10.63 7.43
C CYS A 61 -7.71 10.64 6.87
N ILE A 62 -8.65 11.15 7.66
CA ILE A 62 -10.09 11.18 7.35
C ILE A 62 -10.45 12.07 6.14
N ASP A 63 -9.61 13.06 5.83
CA ASP A 63 -9.79 13.95 4.68
C ASP A 63 -9.18 13.36 3.39
N LEU A 64 -8.43 12.26 3.49
CA LEU A 64 -7.79 11.61 2.35
C LEU A 64 -8.82 10.75 1.60
N SER A 65 -9.46 11.35 0.60
CA SER A 65 -10.42 10.66 -0.27
C SER A 65 -9.76 9.86 -1.40
N ASN A 66 -8.57 10.28 -1.84
CA ASN A 66 -7.80 9.69 -2.92
C ASN A 66 -6.30 9.89 -2.68
N VAL A 67 -5.49 8.95 -3.14
CA VAL A 67 -4.04 8.99 -3.05
C VAL A 67 -3.44 8.30 -4.26
N LEU A 68 -2.45 8.93 -4.89
CA LEU A 68 -1.71 8.34 -6.00
C LEU A 68 -0.42 7.73 -5.46
N ILE A 69 -0.36 6.40 -5.43
CA ILE A 69 0.86 5.68 -5.04
C ILE A 69 1.87 5.77 -6.20
N PRO A 70 3.08 6.32 -5.99
CA PRO A 70 4.08 6.41 -7.04
C PRO A 70 4.50 5.04 -7.59
N LEU A 71 4.85 4.98 -8.87
CA LEU A 71 5.34 3.76 -9.53
C LEU A 71 6.67 3.23 -8.97
N SER A 72 7.38 4.05 -8.20
CA SER A 72 8.60 3.69 -7.47
C SER A 72 8.32 2.87 -6.21
N VAL A 73 7.09 2.92 -5.66
CA VAL A 73 6.73 2.18 -4.46
C VAL A 73 6.58 0.70 -4.77
N THR A 74 7.37 -0.14 -4.10
CA THR A 74 7.38 -1.60 -4.29
C THR A 74 6.69 -2.37 -3.17
N SER A 75 6.40 -1.72 -2.04
CA SER A 75 5.67 -2.31 -0.92
C SER A 75 4.80 -1.26 -0.22
N LEU A 76 3.59 -1.67 0.17
CA LEU A 76 2.77 -0.92 1.11
C LEU A 76 2.97 -1.54 2.49
N GLY A 77 3.63 -0.80 3.39
CA GLY A 77 3.93 -1.26 4.74
C GLY A 77 2.71 -1.38 5.64
N ASP A 78 2.93 -1.83 6.87
CA ASP A 78 1.87 -2.09 7.84
C ASP A 78 1.15 -0.80 8.28
N GLU A 79 -0.17 -0.91 8.48
CA GLU A 79 -1.04 0.13 9.05
C GLU A 79 -0.98 1.49 8.32
N PHE A 80 -0.57 1.51 7.05
CA PHE A 80 -0.25 2.73 6.31
C PHE A 80 -1.47 3.64 6.08
N PHE A 81 -2.58 3.09 5.60
CA PHE A 81 -3.85 3.81 5.38
C PHE A 81 -4.93 3.46 6.41
N ASN A 82 -4.53 2.89 7.55
CA ASN A 82 -5.46 2.54 8.62
C ASN A 82 -6.33 3.75 9.00
N GLY A 83 -7.65 3.59 8.89
CA GLY A 83 -8.65 4.62 9.22
C GLY A 83 -8.79 5.76 8.21
N CYS A 84 -8.21 5.65 7.00
CA CYS A 84 -8.41 6.65 5.96
C CYS A 84 -9.80 6.57 5.31
N ASN A 85 -10.34 7.71 4.88
CA ASN A 85 -11.63 7.77 4.18
C ASN A 85 -11.50 7.58 2.64
N LEU A 86 -10.60 6.70 2.23
CA LEU A 86 -10.27 6.47 0.81
C LEU A 86 -11.49 5.93 0.08
N SER A 87 -11.90 6.60 -1.00
CA SER A 87 -12.99 6.13 -1.86
C SER A 87 -12.49 5.17 -2.95
N SER A 88 -11.23 5.35 -3.36
CA SER A 88 -10.51 4.52 -4.32
C SER A 88 -9.02 4.50 -3.99
N VAL A 89 -8.36 3.38 -4.32
CA VAL A 89 -6.91 3.23 -4.21
C VAL A 89 -6.39 2.57 -5.47
N VAL A 90 -5.45 3.23 -6.15
CA VAL A 90 -4.73 2.66 -7.31
C VAL A 90 -3.41 2.10 -6.82
N ILE A 91 -3.32 0.78 -6.76
CA ILE A 91 -2.09 0.07 -6.36
C ILE A 91 -1.19 -0.07 -7.60
N SER A 92 0.05 0.42 -7.49
CA SER A 92 1.05 0.34 -8.56
C SER A 92 1.39 -1.11 -8.94
N SER A 93 1.64 -1.35 -10.23
CA SER A 93 2.06 -2.66 -10.77
C SER A 93 3.46 -3.12 -10.34
N LYS A 94 4.16 -2.34 -9.51
CA LYS A 94 5.43 -2.75 -8.88
C LYS A 94 5.26 -3.21 -7.44
N VAL A 95 4.08 -3.04 -6.84
CA VAL A 95 3.83 -3.46 -5.47
C VAL A 95 3.82 -4.98 -5.41
N ILE A 96 4.67 -5.56 -4.56
CA ILE A 96 4.83 -7.01 -4.39
C ILE A 96 4.00 -7.53 -3.22
N SER A 97 3.76 -6.71 -2.20
CA SER A 97 3.00 -7.11 -1.01
C SER A 97 2.19 -5.94 -0.45
N LEU A 98 1.05 -6.29 0.13
CA LEU A 98 0.22 -5.44 0.97
C LEU A 98 0.44 -5.83 2.44
N GLY A 99 0.86 -4.89 3.29
CA GLY A 99 1.20 -5.14 4.70
C GLY A 99 0.01 -5.48 5.58
N ILE A 100 0.29 -5.76 6.85
CA ILE A 100 -0.72 -6.03 7.90
C ILE A 100 -1.53 -4.75 8.13
N GLU A 101 -2.86 -4.88 8.23
CA GLU A 101 -3.77 -3.77 8.54
C GLU A 101 -3.64 -2.56 7.59
N CYS A 102 -3.14 -2.77 6.37
CA CYS A 102 -2.69 -1.68 5.52
C CYS A 102 -3.79 -0.72 5.05
N LEU A 103 -5.04 -1.20 4.97
CA LEU A 103 -6.25 -0.46 4.58
C LEU A 103 -7.41 -0.75 5.56
N ILE A 104 -7.11 -1.12 6.81
CA ILE A 104 -8.16 -1.41 7.81
C ILE A 104 -8.98 -0.14 8.10
N TYR A 105 -10.27 -0.29 8.38
CA TYR A 105 -11.21 0.81 8.64
C TYR A 105 -11.33 1.84 7.50
N CYS A 106 -10.96 1.49 6.26
CA CYS A 106 -11.23 2.33 5.09
C CYS A 106 -12.71 2.27 4.69
N GLY A 107 -13.58 2.84 5.52
CA GLY A 107 -15.04 2.70 5.43
C GLY A 107 -15.70 3.27 4.16
N SER A 108 -15.02 4.15 3.42
CA SER A 108 -15.50 4.68 2.12
C SER A 108 -15.01 3.91 0.90
N LEU A 109 -14.12 2.95 1.07
CA LEU A 109 -13.51 2.22 -0.04
C LEU A 109 -14.54 1.32 -0.69
N VAL A 110 -14.88 1.59 -1.96
CA VAL A 110 -15.93 0.83 -2.67
C VAL A 110 -15.35 -0.33 -3.47
N ASN A 111 -14.21 -0.09 -4.10
CA ASN A 111 -13.54 -1.06 -4.95
C ASN A 111 -12.01 -0.96 -4.79
N VAL A 112 -11.34 -2.08 -4.99
CA VAL A 112 -9.89 -2.19 -5.02
C VAL A 112 -9.50 -3.13 -6.16
N THR A 113 -8.60 -2.65 -7.02
CA THR A 113 -7.96 -3.50 -8.03
C THR A 113 -6.57 -3.87 -7.54
N ILE A 114 -6.35 -5.15 -7.24
CA ILE A 114 -5.05 -5.65 -6.81
C ILE A 114 -4.26 -6.08 -8.05
N PRO A 115 -3.09 -5.48 -8.33
CA PRO A 115 -2.33 -5.79 -9.54
C PRO A 115 -1.67 -7.18 -9.48
N PRO A 116 -1.43 -7.84 -10.62
CA PRO A 116 -0.79 -9.16 -10.68
C PRO A 116 0.63 -9.23 -10.09
N SER A 117 1.26 -8.09 -9.83
CA SER A 117 2.55 -8.04 -9.13
C SER A 117 2.43 -8.46 -7.66
N VAL A 118 1.28 -8.24 -7.03
CA VAL A 118 1.06 -8.54 -5.61
C VAL A 118 1.01 -10.04 -5.40
N LYS A 119 1.90 -10.54 -4.54
CA LYS A 119 2.04 -11.96 -4.19
C LYS A 119 1.44 -12.29 -2.84
N SER A 120 1.34 -11.32 -1.93
CA SER A 120 0.77 -11.52 -0.59
C SER A 120 -0.03 -10.31 -0.11
N ILE A 121 -1.06 -10.60 0.67
CA ILE A 121 -1.81 -9.62 1.47
C ILE A 121 -1.65 -10.00 2.94
N GLY A 122 -1.30 -9.05 3.80
CA GLY A 122 -1.17 -9.24 5.24
C GLY A 122 -2.51 -9.38 5.96
N ASP A 123 -2.42 -9.79 7.22
CA ASP A 123 -3.58 -9.96 8.10
C ASP A 123 -4.39 -8.67 8.21
N LEU A 124 -5.71 -8.80 8.27
CA LEU A 124 -6.65 -7.69 8.47
C LEU A 124 -6.56 -6.54 7.45
N CYS A 125 -5.82 -6.65 6.32
CA CYS A 125 -5.55 -5.45 5.50
C CYS A 125 -6.81 -4.73 5.01
N PHE A 126 -7.91 -5.41 4.69
CA PHE A 126 -9.18 -4.76 4.32
C PHE A 126 -10.27 -4.89 5.41
N CYS A 127 -9.90 -5.23 6.65
CA CYS A 127 -10.88 -5.42 7.71
C CYS A 127 -11.71 -4.14 7.94
N SER A 128 -13.01 -4.29 8.17
CA SER A 128 -13.95 -3.21 8.42
C SER A 128 -14.02 -2.15 7.30
N CYS A 129 -13.67 -2.51 6.07
CA CYS A 129 -13.99 -1.75 4.87
C CYS A 129 -15.48 -1.94 4.50
N CYS A 130 -16.39 -1.38 5.32
CA CYS A 130 -17.83 -1.69 5.24
C CYS A 130 -18.47 -1.39 3.87
N ARG A 131 -17.87 -0.51 3.05
CA ARG A 131 -18.38 -0.17 1.71
C ARG A 131 -17.76 -0.95 0.56
N LEU A 132 -16.76 -1.78 0.83
CA LEU A 132 -16.06 -2.56 -0.18
C LEU A 132 -17.01 -3.60 -0.75
N SER A 133 -17.35 -3.48 -2.03
CA SER A 133 -18.35 -4.35 -2.67
C SER A 133 -17.74 -5.46 -3.52
N SER A 134 -16.54 -5.24 -4.03
CA SER A 134 -15.85 -6.17 -4.92
C SER A 134 -14.35 -6.04 -4.80
N VAL A 135 -13.66 -7.19 -4.80
CA VAL A 135 -12.20 -7.27 -4.84
C VAL A 135 -11.80 -8.27 -5.93
N LEU A 136 -10.94 -7.83 -6.85
CA LEU A 136 -10.34 -8.71 -7.85
C LEU A 136 -9.03 -9.26 -7.30
N ILE A 137 -8.98 -10.56 -7.00
CA ILE A 137 -7.74 -11.24 -6.59
C ILE A 137 -6.99 -11.75 -7.82
N PRO A 138 -5.72 -11.36 -8.04
CA PRO A 138 -4.96 -11.82 -9.19
C PRO A 138 -4.61 -13.30 -9.08
N SER A 139 -4.64 -14.01 -10.22
CA SER A 139 -4.30 -15.45 -10.34
C SER A 139 -2.91 -15.82 -9.82
N SER A 140 -2.00 -14.86 -9.79
CA SER A 140 -0.63 -15.04 -9.33
C SER A 140 -0.42 -14.82 -7.83
N MET A 141 -1.48 -14.52 -7.08
CA MET A 141 -1.41 -14.34 -5.63
C MET A 141 -1.09 -15.66 -4.94
N LYS A 142 -0.24 -15.61 -3.91
CA LYS A 142 0.24 -16.79 -3.19
C LYS A 142 -0.42 -16.95 -1.83
N SER A 143 -0.70 -15.85 -1.15
CA SER A 143 -1.27 -15.87 0.21
C SER A 143 -2.14 -14.66 0.50
N ILE A 144 -3.18 -14.89 1.30
CA ILE A 144 -4.03 -13.86 1.89
C ILE A 144 -4.03 -14.08 3.40
N GLY A 145 -3.71 -13.03 4.15
CA GLY A 145 -3.64 -13.05 5.60
C GLY A 145 -5.00 -13.29 6.27
N ASP A 146 -4.94 -13.59 7.55
CA ASP A 146 -6.11 -13.90 8.36
C ASP A 146 -7.02 -12.67 8.51
N PHE A 147 -8.34 -12.92 8.50
CA PHE A 147 -9.37 -11.89 8.65
C PHE A 147 -9.29 -10.71 7.66
N CYS A 148 -8.57 -10.88 6.54
CA CYS A 148 -8.29 -9.82 5.56
C CYS A 148 -9.54 -9.04 5.12
N PHE A 149 -10.68 -9.72 4.94
CA PHE A 149 -11.97 -9.12 4.56
C PHE A 149 -13.04 -9.20 5.66
N SER A 150 -12.64 -9.34 6.92
CA SER A 150 -13.59 -9.33 8.04
C SER A 150 -14.36 -8.01 8.06
N GLU A 151 -15.64 -8.03 8.48
CA GLU A 151 -16.48 -6.82 8.59
C GLU A 151 -16.64 -5.99 7.28
N CYS A 152 -16.32 -6.56 6.12
CA CYS A 152 -16.64 -5.97 4.81
C CYS A 152 -18.10 -6.26 4.44
N ASP A 153 -19.05 -5.54 5.03
CA ASP A 153 -20.49 -5.92 5.01
C ASP A 153 -21.16 -5.85 3.64
N ARG A 154 -20.60 -5.08 2.71
CA ARG A 154 -21.11 -4.97 1.34
C ARG A 154 -20.38 -5.85 0.34
N LEU A 155 -19.40 -6.63 0.78
CA LEU A 155 -18.60 -7.48 -0.09
C LEU A 155 -19.44 -8.69 -0.52
N THR A 156 -19.91 -8.68 -1.76
CA THR A 156 -20.77 -9.73 -2.31
C THR A 156 -20.03 -10.74 -3.19
N SER A 157 -18.82 -10.42 -3.64
CA SER A 157 -18.01 -11.32 -4.48
C SER A 157 -16.53 -11.12 -4.22
N VAL A 158 -15.82 -12.23 -4.04
CA VAL A 158 -14.37 -12.32 -3.98
C VAL A 158 -13.96 -13.46 -4.90
N VAL A 159 -13.48 -13.12 -6.09
CA VAL A 159 -13.03 -14.15 -7.04
C VAL A 159 -11.64 -14.63 -6.61
N ILE A 160 -11.56 -15.81 -5.99
CA ILE A 160 -10.31 -16.40 -5.50
C ILE A 160 -9.80 -17.46 -6.48
N PRO A 161 -8.56 -17.33 -6.98
CA PRO A 161 -7.89 -18.39 -7.73
C PRO A 161 -7.77 -19.69 -6.91
N HIS A 162 -8.00 -20.84 -7.55
CA HIS A 162 -8.04 -22.19 -6.93
C HIS A 162 -6.78 -22.61 -6.13
N PHE A 163 -5.67 -21.87 -6.20
CA PHE A 163 -4.39 -22.22 -5.58
C PHE A 163 -4.04 -21.38 -4.34
N ILE A 164 -4.90 -20.45 -3.92
CA ILE A 164 -4.59 -19.56 -2.80
C ILE A 164 -4.85 -20.27 -1.47
N ASN A 165 -3.85 -20.26 -0.60
CA ASN A 165 -4.00 -20.66 0.79
C ASN A 165 -4.67 -19.52 1.58
N CYS A 166 -5.94 -19.71 1.95
CA CYS A 166 -6.70 -18.82 2.83
C CYS A 166 -6.93 -19.52 4.15
N SER A 167 -6.24 -19.10 5.23
CA SER A 167 -6.27 -19.82 6.51
C SER A 167 -7.55 -19.58 7.32
N ASN A 168 -8.11 -18.36 7.40
CA ASN A 168 -9.27 -18.08 8.27
C ASN A 168 -10.19 -16.92 7.80
N THR A 169 -10.31 -16.68 6.50
CA THR A 169 -11.13 -15.57 6.00
C THR A 169 -12.62 -15.92 5.95
N ASN A 170 -13.38 -15.52 6.97
CA ASN A 170 -14.85 -15.71 7.11
C ASN A 170 -15.69 -15.27 5.89
N LYS A 171 -15.15 -14.45 4.97
CA LYS A 171 -15.81 -13.98 3.73
C LYS A 171 -15.09 -14.35 2.43
N CYS A 172 -14.03 -15.17 2.45
CA CYS A 172 -13.40 -15.67 1.23
C CYS A 172 -14.03 -16.97 0.70
N ASN A 173 -14.90 -17.61 1.49
CA ASN A 173 -15.52 -18.89 1.12
C ASN A 173 -16.81 -18.74 0.28
N TYR A 174 -17.14 -17.55 -0.23
CA TYR A 174 -18.42 -17.32 -0.90
C TYR A 174 -18.56 -17.95 -2.31
N ASP A 175 -17.47 -18.42 -2.93
CA ASP A 175 -17.51 -19.00 -4.28
C ASP A 175 -17.06 -20.49 -4.35
N GLN A 176 -17.16 -21.25 -3.25
CA GLN A 176 -16.94 -22.72 -3.27
C GLN A 176 -18.24 -23.56 -3.47
N GLN A 177 -19.32 -22.98 -4.00
CA GLN A 177 -20.53 -23.73 -4.38
C GLN A 177 -20.92 -23.51 -5.83
#